data_AF-A0A538JXZ7-F1
#
_entry.id   AF-A0A538JXZ7-F1
#
_cell.length_a   1.000
_cell.length_b   1.000
_cell.length_c   1.000
_cell.angle_alpha   90.00
_cell.angle_beta   90.00
_cell.angle_gamma   90.00
#
_symmetry.space_group_name_H-M   'P 1'
#
loop_
_entity.id
_entity.type
_entity.pdbx_description
1 polymer ?
#
loop_
_entity_poly.entity_id
_entity_poly.type
_entity_poly.pdbx_seq_one_letter_code
_entity_poly.pdbx_strand_id
1 'polypeptide(L)'
;MSVLAAILLASTSLHITVWPNGQGHPGGKTYTLRCAPAGGTLPRPAAACTRLARLTHPFAATPRDTVCTQIYGGPQQALVTGRFRGHAIRARFSRTDGCEIARWDRVRLLFPGAASS
;
A
#
# COMPACT_ATOMS: atom_id res chain seq x y z
N MET A 1 15.40 24.63 -14.67
CA MET A 1 14.59 24.04 -13.57
C MET A 1 15.38 22.89 -12.99
N SER A 2 15.77 22.93 -11.70
CA SER A 2 16.72 21.97 -11.12
C SER A 2 16.14 20.55 -10.99
N VAL A 3 16.94 19.54 -11.34
CA VAL A 3 16.62 18.11 -11.24
C VAL A 3 16.13 17.71 -9.84
N LEU A 4 16.68 18.34 -8.79
CA LEU A 4 16.25 18.16 -7.40
C LEU A 4 14.77 18.51 -7.14
N ALA A 5 14.25 19.58 -7.76
CA ALA A 5 12.85 19.99 -7.58
C ALA A 5 11.88 19.01 -8.26
N ALA A 6 12.25 18.48 -9.43
CA ALA A 6 11.47 17.47 -10.14
C ALA A 6 11.42 16.13 -9.39
N ILE A 7 12.54 15.72 -8.77
CA ILE A 7 12.62 14.49 -7.95
C ILE A 7 11.74 14.59 -6.71
N LEU A 8 11.71 15.76 -6.05
CA LEU A 8 10.84 16.00 -4.89
C LEU A 8 9.36 15.97 -5.26
N LEU A 9 8.98 16.48 -6.44
CA LEU A 9 7.61 16.46 -6.93
C LEU A 9 7.15 15.07 -7.39
N ALA A 10 8.05 14.25 -7.95
CA ALA A 10 7.79 12.85 -8.29
C ALA A 10 8.02 11.87 -7.12
N SER A 11 8.33 12.38 -5.93
CA SER A 11 8.68 11.55 -4.78
C SER A 11 7.50 10.71 -4.30
N THR A 12 7.82 9.55 -3.75
CA THR A 12 6.85 8.70 -3.06
C THR A 12 7.05 8.87 -1.56
N SER A 13 5.99 9.24 -0.86
CA SER A 13 5.96 9.38 0.59
C SER A 13 4.63 8.86 1.11
N LEU A 14 4.65 7.73 1.81
CA LEU A 14 3.47 7.00 2.22
C LEU A 14 3.39 6.87 3.75
N HIS A 15 2.18 7.04 4.27
CA HIS A 15 1.79 6.54 5.59
C HIS A 15 0.94 5.29 5.39
N ILE A 16 1.31 4.22 6.08
CA ILE A 16 0.72 2.90 5.91
C ILE A 16 0.25 2.43 7.27
N THR A 17 -1.05 2.24 7.45
CA THR A 17 -1.61 1.62 8.65
C THR A 17 -2.13 0.24 8.30
N VAL A 18 -1.74 -0.76 9.10
CA VAL A 18 -2.13 -2.17 8.93
C VAL A 18 -2.85 -2.60 10.19
N TRP A 19 -4.05 -3.17 10.03
CA TRP A 19 -4.82 -3.76 11.10
C TRP A 19 -4.93 -5.27 10.87
N PRO A 20 -4.14 -6.10 11.59
CA PRO A 20 -4.12 -7.55 11.40
C PRO A 20 -5.47 -8.23 11.66
N ASN A 21 -6.26 -7.67 12.57
CA ASN A 21 -7.58 -8.19 12.94
C ASN A 21 -8.73 -7.28 12.47
N GLY A 22 -8.46 -6.36 11.53
CA GLY A 22 -9.44 -5.37 11.05
C GLY A 22 -9.44 -4.07 11.85
N GLN A 23 -9.90 -2.98 11.20
CA GLN A 23 -9.76 -1.60 11.73
C GLN A 23 -10.46 -1.37 13.08
N GLY A 24 -11.49 -2.16 13.42
CA GLY A 24 -12.22 -2.08 14.69
C GLY A 24 -11.55 -2.78 15.87
N HIS A 25 -10.41 -3.43 15.67
CA HIS A 25 -9.72 -4.21 16.70
C HIS A 25 -8.37 -3.57 17.09
N PRO A 26 -7.92 -3.74 18.35
CA PRO A 26 -6.59 -3.33 18.78
C PRO A 26 -5.47 -4.01 17.97
N GLY A 27 -4.27 -3.42 18.02
CA GLY A 27 -3.07 -3.99 17.39
C GLY A 27 -2.76 -3.47 15.98
N GLY A 28 -3.39 -2.36 15.58
CA GLY A 28 -3.00 -1.63 14.38
C GLY A 28 -1.56 -1.13 14.44
N LYS A 29 -0.81 -1.26 13.34
CA LYS A 29 0.59 -0.81 13.23
C LYS A 29 0.72 0.22 12.12
N THR A 30 1.54 1.26 12.34
CA THR A 30 1.77 2.31 11.35
C THR A 30 3.23 2.32 10.89
N TYR A 31 3.42 2.45 9.59
CA TYR A 31 4.71 2.51 8.92
C TYR A 31 4.78 3.75 8.04
N THR A 32 6.00 4.24 7.82
CA THR A 32 6.31 5.29 6.85
C THR A 32 7.22 4.75 5.77
N LEU A 33 7.04 5.21 4.52
CA LEU A 33 7.93 4.92 3.41
C LEU A 33 8.22 6.21 2.65
N ARG A 34 9.50 6.50 2.41
CA ARG A 34 9.96 7.53 1.47
C ARG A 34 10.82 6.88 0.39
N CYS A 35 10.72 7.36 -0.84
CA CYS A 35 11.58 6.98 -1.96
C CYS A 35 12.25 8.23 -2.53
N ALA A 36 13.58 8.20 -2.63
CA ALA A 36 14.49 9.31 -2.98
C ALA A 36 14.78 10.33 -1.85
N PRO A 37 15.66 9.99 -0.87
CA PRO A 37 16.29 8.69 -0.65
C PRO A 37 15.32 7.69 0.01
N ALA A 38 15.60 6.39 -0.15
CA ALA A 38 14.78 5.35 0.47
C ALA A 38 14.88 5.38 2.00
N GLY A 39 13.76 5.38 2.70
CA GLY A 39 13.74 5.40 4.16
C GLY A 39 12.35 5.33 4.77
N GLY A 40 12.27 5.55 6.08
CA GLY A 40 11.05 5.41 6.88
C GLY A 40 11.09 4.18 7.79
N THR A 41 9.98 3.90 8.45
CA THR A 41 9.85 2.80 9.43
C THR A 41 9.39 1.49 8.79
N LEU A 42 9.00 1.50 7.51
CA LEU A 42 8.67 0.27 6.78
C LEU A 42 9.94 -0.62 6.67
N PRO A 43 9.86 -1.91 7.02
CA PRO A 43 10.98 -2.83 6.84
C PRO A 43 11.45 -2.89 5.38
N ARG A 44 12.77 -2.88 5.17
CA ARG A 44 13.41 -2.94 3.84
C ARG A 44 12.89 -1.86 2.87
N PRO A 45 12.98 -0.56 3.23
CA PRO A 45 12.34 0.52 2.46
C PRO A 45 12.88 0.63 1.03
N ALA A 46 14.17 0.38 0.80
CA ALA A 46 14.76 0.37 -0.54
C ALA A 46 14.16 -0.70 -1.45
N ALA A 47 14.00 -1.94 -0.95
CA ALA A 47 13.35 -3.01 -1.70
C ALA A 47 11.88 -2.67 -1.98
N ALA A 48 11.21 -2.01 -1.02
CA ALA A 48 9.83 -1.58 -1.18
C ALA A 48 9.67 -0.54 -2.31
N CYS A 49 10.53 0.47 -2.32
CA CYS A 49 10.59 1.47 -3.39
C CYS A 49 10.84 0.83 -4.76
N THR A 50 11.81 -0.09 -4.87
CA THR A 50 12.11 -0.79 -6.13
C THR A 50 10.91 -1.59 -6.65
N ARG A 51 10.18 -2.28 -5.77
CA ARG A 51 8.99 -3.04 -6.19
C ARG A 51 7.83 -2.13 -6.58
N LEU A 52 7.55 -1.10 -5.78
CA LEU A 52 6.52 -0.11 -6.10
C LEU A 52 6.77 0.60 -7.42
N ALA A 53 8.03 0.92 -7.73
CA ALA A 53 8.41 1.59 -8.98
C ALA A 53 8.09 0.78 -10.24
N ARG A 54 7.90 -0.54 -10.12
CA ARG A 54 7.53 -1.44 -11.24
C ARG A 54 6.02 -1.60 -11.42
N LEU A 55 5.20 -1.09 -10.50
CA LEU A 55 3.75 -1.20 -10.56
C LEU A 55 3.17 0.04 -11.25
N THR A 56 2.22 -0.18 -12.16
CA THR A 56 1.55 0.91 -12.89
C THR A 56 0.51 1.60 -12.00
N HIS A 57 -0.41 0.82 -11.42
CA HIS A 57 -1.52 1.32 -10.60
C HIS A 57 -1.66 0.54 -9.28
N PRO A 58 -0.66 0.62 -8.37
CA PRO A 58 -0.67 -0.15 -7.13
C PRO A 58 -1.82 0.22 -6.17
N PHE A 59 -2.35 1.43 -6.28
CA PHE A 59 -3.36 1.99 -5.36
C PHE A 59 -4.75 2.16 -6.00
N ALA A 60 -4.94 1.77 -7.26
CA ALA A 60 -6.24 1.85 -7.90
C ALA A 60 -7.26 0.97 -7.16
N ALA A 61 -8.50 1.47 -7.05
CA ALA A 61 -9.62 0.72 -6.49
C ALA A 61 -10.11 -0.34 -7.49
N THR A 62 -10.77 -1.38 -6.97
CA THR A 62 -11.57 -2.29 -7.82
C THR A 62 -12.75 -1.49 -8.39
N PRO A 63 -12.97 -1.49 -9.71
CA PRO A 63 -14.16 -0.89 -10.31
C PRO A 63 -15.44 -1.53 -9.76
N ARG A 64 -16.49 -0.74 -9.53
CA ARG A 64 -17.73 -1.18 -8.86
C ARG A 64 -18.42 -2.37 -9.56
N ASP A 65 -18.32 -2.45 -10.88
CA ASP A 65 -18.99 -3.47 -11.69
C ASP A 65 -18.09 -4.70 -11.96
N THR A 66 -16.98 -4.82 -11.25
CA THR A 66 -16.08 -5.97 -11.39
C THR A 66 -16.71 -7.19 -10.70
N VAL A 67 -16.85 -8.28 -11.45
CA VAL A 67 -17.26 -9.57 -10.87
C VAL A 67 -16.10 -10.16 -10.07
N CYS A 68 -16.32 -10.34 -8.77
CA CYS A 68 -15.32 -10.85 -7.83
C CYS A 68 -15.82 -12.12 -7.15
N THR A 69 -14.91 -13.08 -6.95
CA THR A 69 -15.24 -14.30 -6.19
C THR A 69 -15.53 -13.94 -4.73
N GLN A 70 -16.47 -14.65 -4.10
CA GLN A 70 -16.84 -14.44 -2.69
C GLN A 70 -15.91 -15.18 -1.72
N ILE A 71 -14.62 -15.21 -2.03
CA ILE A 71 -13.61 -15.89 -1.20
C ILE A 71 -13.15 -14.93 -0.11
N TYR A 72 -13.38 -15.31 1.14
CA TYR A 72 -12.88 -14.56 2.28
C TYR A 72 -11.44 -14.97 2.64
N GLY A 73 -10.50 -14.03 2.51
CA GLY A 73 -9.07 -14.24 2.77
C GLY A 73 -8.65 -13.92 4.20
N GLY A 74 -9.46 -13.18 4.96
CA GLY A 74 -9.22 -12.87 6.37
C GLY A 74 -9.60 -11.43 6.77
N PRO A 75 -9.52 -11.11 8.07
CA PRO A 75 -10.00 -9.84 8.61
C PRO A 75 -9.03 -8.67 8.37
N GLN A 76 -7.84 -8.94 7.84
CA GLN A 76 -6.79 -7.95 7.69
C GLN A 76 -7.27 -6.78 6.83
N GLN A 77 -6.96 -5.57 7.28
CA GLN A 77 -7.22 -4.33 6.56
C GLN A 77 -5.98 -3.46 6.55
N ALA A 78 -5.84 -2.62 5.52
CA ALA A 78 -4.80 -1.61 5.48
C ALA A 78 -5.29 -0.31 4.84
N LEU A 79 -4.70 0.79 5.27
CA LEU A 79 -4.88 2.11 4.69
C LEU A 79 -3.53 2.67 4.29
N VAL A 80 -3.40 3.06 3.02
CA VAL A 80 -2.22 3.74 2.50
C VAL A 80 -2.62 5.15 2.10
N THR A 81 -1.95 6.16 2.65
CA THR A 81 -2.15 7.58 2.33
C THR A 81 -0.83 8.25 1.99
N GLY A 82 -0.90 9.42 1.35
CA GLY A 82 0.27 10.26 1.09
C GLY A 82 0.42 10.57 -0.39
N ARG A 83 1.65 10.52 -0.91
CA ARG A 83 1.96 10.74 -2.33
C ARG A 83 2.63 9.53 -2.96
N PHE A 84 2.18 9.15 -4.14
CA PHE A 84 2.84 8.17 -4.98
C PHE A 84 3.12 8.77 -6.35
N ARG A 85 4.40 8.79 -6.77
CA ARG A 85 4.85 9.44 -8.00
C ARG A 85 4.31 10.88 -8.13
N GLY A 86 4.28 11.62 -7.03
CA GLY A 86 3.75 12.98 -7.00
C GLY A 86 2.23 13.12 -6.96
N HIS A 87 1.44 12.05 -7.04
CA HIS A 87 -0.02 12.13 -6.93
C HIS A 87 -0.47 11.82 -5.51
N ALA A 88 -1.39 12.63 -4.97
CA ALA A 88 -2.02 12.34 -3.69
C ALA A 88 -2.85 11.05 -3.79
N ILE A 89 -2.73 10.17 -2.80
CA ILE A 89 -3.44 8.90 -2.75
C ILE A 89 -4.06 8.67 -1.37
N ARG A 90 -5.17 7.94 -1.37
CA ARG A 90 -5.80 7.34 -0.20
C ARG A 90 -6.44 6.01 -0.63
N ALA A 91 -5.75 4.91 -0.40
CA ALA A 91 -6.19 3.59 -0.81
C ALA A 91 -6.45 2.69 0.41
N ARG A 92 -7.65 2.10 0.44
CA ARG A 92 -8.01 1.04 1.39
C ARG A 92 -7.81 -0.31 0.72
N PHE A 93 -7.36 -1.26 1.52
CA PHE A 93 -7.18 -2.66 1.15
C PHE A 93 -7.86 -3.53 2.20
N SER A 94 -8.59 -4.54 1.74
CA SER A 94 -9.16 -5.61 2.55
C SER A 94 -8.84 -6.96 1.90
N ARG A 95 -9.28 -8.05 2.53
CA ARG A 95 -9.18 -9.41 1.98
C ARG A 95 -10.56 -10.08 1.98
N THR A 96 -11.61 -9.31 1.67
CA THR A 96 -13.01 -9.70 1.82
C THR A 96 -13.58 -10.48 0.62
N ASP A 97 -12.95 -10.35 -0.55
CA ASP A 97 -13.31 -11.03 -1.79
C ASP A 97 -12.05 -11.25 -2.65
N GLY A 98 -12.18 -12.00 -3.75
CA GLY A 98 -11.05 -12.34 -4.63
C GLY A 98 -10.36 -11.15 -5.29
N CYS A 99 -11.09 -10.07 -5.61
CA CYS A 99 -10.50 -8.88 -6.21
C CYS A 99 -9.67 -8.09 -5.18
N GLU A 100 -10.20 -7.96 -3.97
CA GLU A 100 -9.51 -7.27 -2.88
C GLU A 100 -8.29 -8.05 -2.41
N ILE A 101 -8.36 -9.39 -2.37
CA ILE A 101 -7.18 -10.25 -2.14
C ILE A 101 -6.12 -10.00 -3.23
N ALA A 102 -6.49 -9.98 -4.50
CA ALA A 102 -5.54 -9.74 -5.59
C ALA A 102 -4.91 -8.33 -5.52
N ARG A 103 -5.69 -7.32 -5.12
CA ARG A 103 -5.18 -5.96 -4.87
C ARG A 103 -4.22 -5.93 -3.68
N TRP A 104 -4.55 -6.63 -2.59
CA TRP A 104 -3.69 -6.78 -1.42
C TRP A 104 -2.34 -7.40 -1.80
N ASP A 105 -2.35 -8.54 -2.49
CA ASP A 105 -1.14 -9.30 -2.81
C ASP A 105 -0.17 -8.54 -3.71
N ARG A 106 -0.71 -7.71 -4.62
CA ARG A 106 0.08 -6.82 -5.49
C ARG A 106 0.99 -5.88 -4.69
N VAL A 107 0.53 -5.43 -3.51
CA VAL A 107 1.24 -4.48 -2.64
C VAL A 107 1.48 -5.02 -1.23
N ARG A 108 1.48 -6.35 -1.04
CA ARG A 108 1.70 -6.98 0.27
C ARG A 108 3.01 -6.59 0.94
N LEU A 109 4.00 -6.17 0.16
CA LEU A 109 5.27 -5.65 0.67
C LEU A 109 5.14 -4.38 1.52
N LEU A 110 3.98 -3.71 1.50
CA LEU A 110 3.66 -2.57 2.36
C LEU A 110 3.04 -3.02 3.69
N PHE A 111 2.69 -4.30 3.85
CA PHE A 111 1.92 -4.79 5.00
C PHE A 111 2.69 -5.83 5.84
N PRO A 112 3.75 -5.42 6.57
CA PRO A 112 4.51 -6.31 7.43
C PRO A 112 3.63 -7.02 8.47
N GLY A 113 3.84 -8.33 8.64
CA GLY A 113 3.13 -9.13 9.65
C GLY A 113 1.65 -9.40 9.36
N ALA A 114 1.13 -8.95 8.23
CA ALA A 114 -0.22 -9.26 7.75
C ALA A 114 -0.15 -10.16 6.51
N ALA A 115 0.65 -11.23 6.60
CA ALA A 115 0.76 -12.23 5.53
C ALA A 115 -0.59 -12.95 5.34
N SER A 116 -0.92 -13.21 4.08
CA SER A 116 -1.90 -14.20 3.69
C SER A 116 -1.36 -15.58 4.08
N SER A 117 -2.11 -16.29 4.92
CA SER A 117 -1.90 -17.71 5.22
C SER A 117 -1.74 -18.54 3.95
#